data_AF-A0A950GTS7-F1
#
_entry.id   AF-A0A950GTS7-F1
#
_cell.length_a   1.000
_cell.length_b   1.000
_cell.length_c   1.000
_cell.angle_alpha   90.00
_cell.angle_beta   90.00
_cell.angle_gamma   90.00
#
_symmetry.space_group_name_H-M   'P 1'
#
loop_
_entity.id
_entity.type
_entity.pdbx_description
1 polymer ?
#
loop_
_entity_poly.entity_id
_entity_poly.type
_entity_poly.pdbx_seq_one_letter_code
_entity_poly.pdbx_strand_id
1 'polypeptide(L)'
;MWSGALFALNALLNLGLALALAWSLPASAYGAFTVYFAAALLLGNLAYDWVRLSAMRFYTPVARLKEPSLRATLDIAFFASTGLALALGTIFSVCGFLPESSPESLGALVVLTAANAAFEYWTALCRARFDARRYAVMV
;
A
#
# COMPACT_ATOMS: atom_id res chain seq x y z
N MET A 1 10.97 18.20 11.78
CA MET A 1 9.71 18.98 11.66
C MET A 1 9.07 18.83 10.27
N TRP A 2 9.84 18.80 9.18
CA TRP A 2 9.30 18.63 7.81
C TRP A 2 8.59 17.29 7.52
N SER A 3 9.06 16.17 8.07
CA SER A 3 8.49 14.84 7.78
C SER A 3 7.03 14.69 8.23
N GLY A 4 6.65 15.34 9.33
CA GLY A 4 5.26 15.32 9.83
C GLY A 4 4.32 16.15 8.96
N ALA A 5 4.78 17.31 8.48
CA ALA A 5 4.01 18.14 7.55
C ALA A 5 3.79 17.43 6.19
N LEU A 6 4.81 16.76 5.66
CA LEU A 6 4.69 15.95 4.44
C LEU A 6 3.74 14.75 4.61
N PHE A 7 3.74 14.13 5.79
CA PHE A 7 2.78 13.07 6.12
C PHE A 7 1.36 13.61 6.17
N ALA A 8 1.14 14.77 6.80
CA ALA A 8 -0.16 15.43 6.82
C ALA A 8 -0.62 15.81 5.41
N LEU A 9 0.26 16.34 4.56
CA LEU A 9 -0.03 16.65 3.17
C LEU A 9 -0.47 15.40 2.41
N ASN A 10 0.27 14.29 2.51
CA ASN A 10 -0.10 13.02 1.89
C ASN A 10 -1.49 12.56 2.35
N ALA A 11 -1.79 12.65 3.65
CA ALA A 11 -3.10 12.29 4.18
C ALA A 11 -4.22 13.19 3.62
N LEU A 12 -3.98 14.50 3.50
CA LEU A 12 -4.94 15.45 2.91
C LEU A 12 -5.18 15.17 1.42
N LEU A 13 -4.14 14.83 0.66
CA LEU A 13 -4.27 14.46 -0.75
C LEU A 13 -5.08 13.18 -0.93
N ASN A 14 -4.81 12.15 -0.11
CA ASN A 14 -5.58 10.90 -0.12
C ASN A 14 -7.04 11.12 0.28
N LEU A 15 -7.30 11.98 1.27
CA LEU A 15 -8.67 12.38 1.64
C LEU A 15 -9.38 13.10 0.48
N GLY A 16 -8.70 14.05 -0.15
CA GLY A 16 -9.24 14.76 -1.31
C GLY A 16 -9.58 13.82 -2.47
N LEU A 17 -8.71 12.85 -2.75
CA LEU A 17 -8.94 11.82 -3.76
C LEU A 17 -10.17 10.97 -3.42
N ALA A 18 -10.29 10.50 -2.17
CA ALA A 18 -11.43 9.70 -1.74
C ALA A 18 -12.76 10.46 -1.83
N LEU A 19 -12.77 11.75 -1.45
CA LEU A 19 -13.94 12.61 -1.58
C LEU A 19 -14.30 12.88 -3.05
N ALA A 20 -13.30 13.13 -3.90
CA ALA A 20 -13.53 13.33 -5.33
C ALA A 20 -14.11 12.08 -6.00
N LEU A 21 -13.60 10.89 -5.66
CA LEU A 21 -14.14 9.62 -6.14
C LEU A 21 -15.58 9.42 -5.67
N ALA A 22 -15.84 9.61 -4.37
CA ALA A 22 -17.18 9.49 -3.80
C ALA A 22 -18.19 10.46 -4.44
N TRP A 23 -17.76 11.69 -4.74
CA TRP A 23 -18.57 12.68 -5.43
C TRP A 23 -18.86 12.32 -6.89
N SER A 24 -17.89 11.72 -7.58
CA SER A 24 -17.98 11.42 -9.02
C SER A 24 -18.80 10.17 -9.35
N LEU A 25 -18.90 9.22 -8.42
CA LEU A 25 -19.51 7.91 -8.66
C LEU A 25 -21.04 7.97 -8.53
N PRO A 26 -21.80 7.36 -9.46
CA PRO A 26 -23.24 7.19 -9.28
C PRO A 26 -23.53 6.26 -8.11
N ALA A 27 -24.67 6.47 -7.44
CA ALA A 27 -25.06 5.72 -6.25
C ALA A 27 -25.11 4.20 -6.46
N SER A 28 -25.43 3.75 -7.67
CA SER A 28 -25.45 2.33 -8.06
C SER A 28 -24.05 1.69 -8.08
N ALA A 29 -23.01 2.45 -8.41
CA ALA A 29 -21.63 1.94 -8.48
C ALA A 29 -20.88 2.06 -7.13
N TYR A 30 -21.31 2.98 -6.26
CA TYR A 30 -20.64 3.27 -5.00
C TYR A 30 -20.57 2.05 -4.05
N GLY A 31 -21.63 1.23 -4.01
CA GLY A 31 -21.67 0.02 -3.18
C GLY A 31 -20.57 -0.98 -3.56
N ALA A 32 -20.42 -1.30 -4.85
CA ALA A 32 -19.36 -2.18 -5.31
C ALA A 32 -17.98 -1.57 -5.07
N PHE A 33 -17.78 -0.29 -5.40
CA PHE A 33 -16.52 0.43 -5.19
C PHE A 33 -16.04 0.33 -3.74
N THR A 34 -16.91 0.59 -2.76
CA THR A 34 -16.52 0.56 -1.34
C THR A 34 -16.12 -0.83 -0.87
N VAL A 35 -16.73 -1.90 -1.40
CA VAL A 35 -16.30 -3.28 -1.13
C VAL A 35 -14.92 -3.56 -1.72
N TYR A 36 -14.65 -3.18 -2.97
CA TYR A 36 -13.33 -3.32 -3.57
C TYR A 36 -12.26 -2.49 -2.85
N PHE A 37 -12.61 -1.27 -2.42
CA PHE A 37 -11.71 -0.41 -1.64
C PHE A 37 -11.38 -1.04 -0.29
N ALA A 38 -12.38 -1.53 0.44
CA ALA A 38 -12.17 -2.24 1.71
C ALA A 38 -11.34 -3.51 1.52
N ALA A 39 -11.58 -4.26 0.45
CA ALA A 39 -10.78 -5.43 0.09
C ALA A 39 -9.32 -5.05 -0.21
N ALA A 40 -9.08 -3.96 -0.93
CA ALA A 40 -7.72 -3.48 -1.22
C ALA A 40 -6.97 -3.13 0.08
N LEU A 41 -7.63 -2.44 1.01
CA LEU A 41 -7.05 -2.14 2.33
C LEU A 41 -6.75 -3.41 3.12
N LEU A 42 -7.69 -4.35 3.18
CA LEU A 42 -7.51 -5.61 3.90
C LEU A 42 -6.37 -6.45 3.29
N LEU A 43 -6.32 -6.59 1.96
CA LEU A 43 -5.24 -7.27 1.26
C LEU A 43 -3.90 -6.58 1.50
N GLY A 44 -3.87 -5.24 1.48
CA GLY A 44 -2.69 -4.44 1.83
C GLY A 44 -2.18 -4.78 3.24
N ASN A 45 -3.07 -4.79 4.22
CA ASN A 45 -2.74 -5.09 5.61
C ASN A 45 -2.26 -6.54 5.79
N LEU A 46 -2.93 -7.51 5.17
CA LEU A 46 -2.55 -8.92 5.30
C LEU A 46 -1.24 -9.23 4.56
N ALA A 47 -1.06 -8.69 3.37
CA ALA A 47 0.04 -9.06 2.50
C ALA A 47 1.30 -8.21 2.71
N TYR A 48 1.19 -6.91 2.99
CA TYR A 48 2.33 -5.98 2.91
C TYR A 48 2.68 -5.28 4.22
N ASP A 49 1.73 -5.11 5.15
CA ASP A 49 1.99 -4.29 6.35
C ASP A 49 3.09 -4.87 7.23
N TRP A 50 3.23 -6.19 7.30
CA TRP A 50 4.33 -6.81 8.05
C TRP A 50 5.71 -6.42 7.48
N VAL A 51 5.84 -6.27 6.15
CA VAL A 51 7.07 -5.78 5.50
C VAL A 51 7.29 -4.31 5.82
N ARG A 52 6.22 -3.50 5.75
CA ARG A 52 6.27 -2.06 6.07
C ARG A 52 6.72 -1.82 7.51
N LEU A 53 6.13 -2.55 8.47
CA LEU A 53 6.49 -2.49 9.89
C LEU A 53 7.92 -2.99 10.14
N SER A 54 8.33 -4.05 9.44
CA SER A 54 9.71 -4.54 9.48
C SER A 54 10.70 -3.48 8.98
N ALA A 55 10.38 -2.79 7.88
CA ALA A 55 11.21 -1.71 7.36
C ALA A 55 11.35 -0.55 8.35
N MET A 56 10.24 -0.10 8.97
CA MET A 56 10.29 0.97 9.98
C MET A 56 11.11 0.58 11.21
N ARG A 57 11.05 -0.69 11.62
CA ARG A 57 11.74 -1.18 12.82
C ARG A 57 13.23 -1.44 12.59
N PHE A 58 13.58 -2.11 11.50
CA PHE A 58 14.93 -2.64 11.29
C PHE A 58 15.79 -1.78 10.36
N TYR A 59 15.20 -1.05 9.40
CA TYR A 59 15.96 -0.30 8.39
C TYR A 59 16.39 1.10 8.87
N THR A 60 17.18 1.14 9.93
CA THR A 60 17.75 2.38 10.49
C THR A 60 19.00 2.84 9.73
N PRO A 61 19.44 4.11 9.87
CA PRO A 61 20.70 4.58 9.28
C PRO A 61 21.93 3.75 9.68
N VAL A 62 21.98 3.27 10.92
CA VAL A 62 23.07 2.44 11.44
C VAL A 62 23.01 1.04 10.82
N ALA A 63 21.83 0.42 10.76
CA ALA A 63 21.65 -0.91 10.16
C ALA A 63 22.04 -0.91 8.68
N ARG A 64 21.71 0.15 7.93
CA ARG A 64 22.12 0.26 6.51
C ARG A 64 23.64 0.21 6.31
N LEU A 65 24.43 0.75 7.24
CA LEU A 65 25.89 0.76 7.15
C LEU A 65 26.50 -0.58 7.59
N LYS A 66 25.90 -1.22 8.60
CA LYS A 66 26.42 -2.47 9.18
C LYS A 66 25.95 -3.72 8.44
N GLU A 67 24.73 -3.70 7.90
CA GLU A 67 24.05 -4.82 7.27
C GLU A 67 23.37 -4.38 5.97
N PRO A 68 24.15 -4.15 4.88
CA PRO A 68 23.59 -3.71 3.61
C PRO A 68 22.64 -4.75 2.98
N SER A 69 22.81 -6.04 3.32
CA SER A 69 21.93 -7.13 2.89
C SER A 69 20.49 -6.98 3.39
N LEU A 70 20.26 -6.29 4.52
CA LEU A 70 18.93 -6.05 5.07
C LEU A 70 18.01 -5.38 4.05
N ARG A 71 18.56 -4.48 3.23
CA ARG A 71 17.80 -3.83 2.16
C ARG A 71 17.26 -4.84 1.15
N ALA A 72 18.13 -5.72 0.67
CA ALA A 72 17.76 -6.74 -0.31
C ALA A 72 16.73 -7.72 0.26
N THR A 73 16.87 -8.11 1.54
CA THR A 73 15.90 -8.98 2.21
C THR A 73 14.51 -8.35 2.28
N LEU A 74 14.43 -7.06 2.64
CA LEU A 74 13.15 -6.34 2.68
C LEU A 74 12.52 -6.20 1.29
N ASP A 75 13.33 -5.96 0.25
CA ASP A 75 12.84 -5.86 -1.13
C ASP A 75 12.32 -7.23 -1.63
N ILE A 76 13.03 -8.33 -1.33
CA ILE A 76 12.56 -9.69 -1.64
C ILE A 76 11.27 -10.01 -0.89
N ALA A 77 11.18 -9.67 0.40
CA ALA A 77 9.96 -9.85 1.19
C ALA A 77 8.79 -9.08 0.59
N PHE A 78 9.00 -7.84 0.15
CA PHE A 78 7.99 -7.04 -0.54
C PHE A 78 7.51 -7.71 -1.84
N PHE A 79 8.41 -8.23 -2.67
CA PHE A 79 8.01 -8.93 -3.90
C PHE A 79 7.28 -10.26 -3.61
N ALA A 80 7.71 -10.99 -2.58
CA ALA A 80 7.02 -12.20 -2.13
C ALA A 80 5.58 -11.89 -1.63
N SER A 81 5.40 -10.75 -0.95
CA SER A 81 4.08 -10.25 -0.54
C SER A 81 3.14 -10.00 -1.72
N THR A 82 3.65 -9.69 -2.91
CA THR A 82 2.80 -9.58 -4.12
C THR A 82 2.19 -10.92 -4.51
N GLY A 83 2.96 -12.01 -4.40
CA GLY A 83 2.42 -13.37 -4.57
C GLY A 83 1.33 -13.70 -3.54
N LEU A 84 1.54 -13.29 -2.27
CA LEU A 84 0.54 -13.44 -1.22
C LEU A 84 -0.74 -12.63 -1.50
N ALA A 85 -0.62 -11.38 -1.96
CA ALA A 85 -1.76 -10.54 -2.32
C ALA A 85 -2.57 -11.14 -3.47
N LEU A 86 -1.91 -11.71 -4.49
CA LEU A 86 -2.56 -12.44 -5.59
C LEU A 86 -3.33 -13.66 -5.06
N ALA A 87 -2.72 -14.46 -4.19
CA ALA A 87 -3.36 -15.64 -3.62
C ALA A 87 -4.60 -15.25 -2.79
N LEU A 88 -4.47 -14.25 -1.92
CA LEU A 88 -5.59 -13.77 -1.10
C LEU A 88 -6.70 -13.14 -1.94
N GLY A 89 -6.37 -12.34 -2.96
CA GLY A 89 -7.36 -11.78 -3.88
C GLY A 89 -8.11 -12.86 -4.67
N THR A 90 -7.42 -13.92 -5.07
CA THR A 90 -8.04 -15.09 -5.71
C THR A 90 -8.99 -15.81 -4.76
N ILE A 91 -8.59 -16.03 -3.51
CA ILE A 91 -9.45 -16.61 -2.47
C ILE A 91 -10.71 -15.75 -2.29
N PHE A 92 -10.56 -14.43 -2.21
CA PHE A 92 -11.69 -13.51 -2.02
C PHE A 92 -12.69 -13.58 -3.18
N SER A 93 -12.20 -13.71 -4.42
CA SER A 93 -13.04 -13.91 -5.58
C SER A 93 -13.79 -15.24 -5.53
N VAL A 94 -13.07 -16.35 -5.32
CA VAL A 94 -13.64 -17.69 -5.33
C VAL A 94 -14.67 -17.89 -4.20
N CYS A 95 -14.44 -17.27 -3.04
CA CYS A 95 -15.38 -17.29 -1.92
C CYS A 95 -16.56 -16.32 -2.07
N GLY A 96 -16.63 -15.52 -3.14
CA GLY A 96 -17.73 -14.60 -3.39
C GLY A 96 -17.75 -13.36 -2.48
N PHE A 97 -16.61 -12.97 -1.90
CA PHE A 97 -16.51 -11.75 -1.07
C PHE A 97 -16.46 -10.47 -1.91
N LEU A 98 -16.22 -10.58 -3.22
CA LEU A 98 -16.16 -9.47 -4.15
C LEU A 98 -17.37 -9.50 -5.09
N PRO A 99 -18.20 -8.44 -5.12
CA PRO A 99 -19.33 -8.35 -6.04
C PRO A 99 -18.83 -8.30 -7.48
N GLU A 100 -19.51 -9.01 -8.37
CA GLU A 100 -19.23 -9.00 -9.82
C GLU A 100 -17.74 -9.25 -10.14
N SER A 101 -17.08 -10.14 -9.38
CA SER A 101 -15.65 -10.40 -9.58
C SER A 101 -15.38 -11.02 -10.94
N SER A 102 -14.59 -10.30 -11.74
CA SER A 102 -14.06 -10.73 -13.04
C SER A 102 -12.54 -10.81 -12.95
N PRO A 103 -11.86 -11.57 -13.84
CA PRO A 103 -10.40 -11.59 -13.87
C PRO A 103 -9.78 -10.20 -14.00
N GLU A 104 -10.45 -9.29 -14.72
CA GLU A 104 -10.04 -7.91 -14.90
C GLU A 104 -10.15 -7.10 -13.60
N SER A 105 -11.26 -7.24 -12.87
CA SER A 105 -11.44 -6.53 -11.59
C SER A 105 -10.49 -7.03 -10.51
N LEU A 106 -10.15 -8.32 -10.51
CA LEU A 106 -9.12 -8.89 -9.64
C LEU A 106 -7.72 -8.38 -10.00
N GLY A 107 -7.41 -8.33 -11.29
CA GLY A 107 -6.16 -7.73 -11.77
C GLY A 107 -6.03 -6.28 -11.30
N ALA A 108 -7.08 -5.48 -11.49
CA ALA A 108 -7.13 -4.10 -11.03
C ALA A 108 -6.97 -3.97 -9.50
N LEU A 109 -7.67 -4.81 -8.72
CA LEU A 109 -7.58 -4.84 -7.26
C LEU A 109 -6.14 -5.13 -6.80
N VAL A 110 -5.49 -6.13 -7.37
CA VAL A 110 -4.13 -6.50 -6.99
C VAL A 110 -3.13 -5.44 -7.40
N VAL A 111 -3.24 -4.88 -8.61
CA VAL A 111 -2.37 -3.80 -9.08
C VAL A 111 -2.51 -2.57 -8.19
N LEU A 112 -3.74 -2.15 -7.87
CA LEU A 112 -4.01 -1.04 -6.97
C LEU A 112 -3.41 -1.28 -5.58
N THR A 113 -3.64 -2.47 -5.03
CA THR A 113 -3.12 -2.87 -3.71
C THR A 113 -1.58 -2.85 -3.70
N ALA A 114 -0.94 -3.43 -4.72
CA ALA A 114 0.51 -3.50 -4.83
C ALA A 114 1.14 -2.11 -5.05
N ALA A 115 0.53 -1.27 -5.89
CA ALA A 115 1.01 0.09 -6.14
C ALA A 115 0.95 0.94 -4.86
N ASN A 116 -0.17 0.89 -4.14
CA ASN A 116 -0.33 1.60 -2.87
C ASN A 116 0.65 1.06 -1.81
N ALA A 117 0.80 -0.26 -1.72
CA ALA A 117 1.77 -0.88 -0.81
C ALA A 117 3.22 -0.50 -1.14
N ALA A 118 3.58 -0.37 -2.43
CA ALA A 118 4.91 0.03 -2.86
C ALA A 118 5.21 1.47 -2.42
N PHE A 119 4.26 2.39 -2.64
CA PHE A 119 4.34 3.76 -2.14
C PHE A 119 4.52 3.80 -0.62
N GLU A 120 3.68 3.10 0.13
CA GLU A 120 3.75 3.02 1.59
C GLU A 120 5.08 2.42 2.09
N TYR A 121 5.61 1.42 1.39
CA TYR A 121 6.90 0.82 1.69
C TYR A 121 8.05 1.82 1.47
N TRP A 122 8.14 2.45 0.30
CA TRP A 122 9.20 3.42 -0.01
C TRP A 122 9.16 4.66 0.89
N THR A 123 7.96 5.15 1.21
CA THR A 123 7.81 6.27 2.14
C THR A 123 8.16 5.86 3.58
N ALA A 124 7.83 4.62 4.01
CA ALA A 124 8.28 4.09 5.31
C ALA A 124 9.81 4.04 5.42
N LEU A 125 10.51 3.64 4.36
CA LEU A 125 11.97 3.61 4.33
C LEU A 125 12.59 5.00 4.40
N CYS A 126 11.97 6.00 3.74
CA CYS A 126 12.40 7.39 3.84
C CYS A 126 12.21 7.91 5.28
N ARG A 127 11.08 7.58 5.91
CA ARG A 127 10.79 7.96 7.31
C ARG A 127 11.73 7.29 8.31
N ALA A 128 12.00 6.01 8.17
CA ALA A 128 12.95 5.26 9.03
C ALA A 128 14.37 5.87 9.00
N ARG A 129 14.70 6.58 7.92
CA ARG A 129 15.98 7.26 7.71
C ARG A 129 15.94 8.76 7.95
N PHE A 130 14.78 9.33 8.28
CA PHE A 130 14.56 10.77 8.37
C PHE A 130 14.95 11.54 7.07
N ASP A 131 14.83 10.90 5.90
CA ASP A 131 15.19 11.46 4.59
C ASP A 131 14.02 12.28 4.01
N ALA A 132 13.81 13.47 4.57
CA ALA A 132 12.68 14.34 4.22
C ALA A 132 12.68 14.78 2.75
N ARG A 133 13.86 14.90 2.12
CA ARG A 133 13.97 15.31 0.72
C ARG A 133 13.42 14.24 -0.23
N ARG A 134 13.80 12.97 -0.03
CA ARG A 134 13.29 11.88 -0.87
C ARG A 134 11.81 11.63 -0.61
N TYR A 135 11.36 11.80 0.63
CA TYR A 135 9.94 11.71 0.96
C TYR A 135 9.12 12.78 0.24
N ALA A 136 9.59 14.02 0.18
CA ALA A 136 8.91 15.12 -0.50
C ALA A 136 8.79 14.97 -2.02
N VAL A 137 9.62 14.14 -2.66
CA VAL A 137 9.51 13.85 -4.11
C VAL A 137 8.46 12.79 -4.39
N MET A 138 8.12 11.96 -3.40
CA MET A 138 7.13 10.90 -3.55
C MET A 138 5.70 11.41 -3.32
N VAL A 139 5.51 12.32 -2.36
CA VAL A 139 4.23 12.97 -2.02
C VAL A 139 3.93 14.10 -2.99
#